data_AF-A0ABD2G163-F1
#
_entry.id   AF-A0ABD2G163-F1
#
_cell.length_a   1.000
_cell.length_b   1.000
_cell.length_c   1.000
_cell.angle_alpha   90.00
_cell.angle_beta   90.00
_cell.angle_gamma   90.00
#
_symmetry.space_group_name_H-M   'P 1'
#
loop_
_entity.id
_entity.type
_entity.pdbx_description
1 polymer ?
#
loop_
_entity_poly.entity_id
_entity_poly.type
_entity_poly.pdbx_seq_one_letter_code
_entity_poly.pdbx_strand_id
1 'polypeptide(L)'
;MLLSVLGTRSLLSARLSGAFSITSAAMADALANIPVVEIDSEGTFKYILLTVKVKDGDVHKDIVRGTKSAEYHNHIFEKVNPAMEALGMECKCLGGGKIEHNSQEKKLRVFGESTAFGKADHSVSAEKLKSAFSDYEITWSDDKK
;
A
#
# COMPACT_ATOMS: atom_id res chain seq x y z
N MET A 1 -14.14 22.42 72.74
CA MET A 1 -15.58 22.17 72.52
C MET A 1 -15.92 22.56 71.09
N LEU A 2 -16.45 21.61 70.31
CA LEU A 2 -17.36 21.75 69.15
C LEU A 2 -16.93 22.68 67.99
N LEU A 3 -17.09 22.37 66.70
CA LEU A 3 -17.69 21.26 65.96
C LEU A 3 -17.19 21.34 64.49
N SER A 4 -17.19 20.19 63.83
CA SER A 4 -17.02 19.92 62.39
C SER A 4 -17.78 20.83 61.40
N VAL A 5 -17.24 21.03 60.18
CA VAL A 5 -17.99 20.91 58.89
C VAL A 5 -17.03 20.50 57.75
N LEU A 6 -17.47 19.51 56.96
CA LEU A 6 -16.87 19.00 55.71
C LEU A 6 -16.89 20.04 54.56
N GLY A 7 -15.91 19.98 53.66
CA GLY A 7 -15.90 20.79 52.42
C GLY A 7 -15.05 20.20 51.31
N THR A 8 -15.68 19.31 50.54
CA THR A 8 -15.38 18.71 49.22
C THR A 8 -14.15 19.16 48.41
N ARG A 9 -13.38 18.15 47.96
CA ARG A 9 -12.39 18.20 46.87
C ARG A 9 -13.04 18.51 45.52
N SER A 10 -12.39 19.31 44.68
CA SER A 10 -12.61 19.28 43.22
C SER A 10 -11.27 19.23 42.51
N LEU A 11 -10.92 18.04 42.04
CA LEU A 11 -9.82 17.78 41.12
C LEU A 11 -10.32 18.13 39.73
N LEU A 12 -9.70 19.12 39.08
CA LEU A 12 -9.94 19.36 37.66
C LEU A 12 -9.46 18.13 36.88
N SER A 13 -10.44 17.45 36.28
CA SER A 13 -10.31 16.24 35.50
C SER A 13 -9.61 16.53 34.17
N ALA A 14 -8.34 16.15 34.04
CA ALA A 14 -7.75 15.89 32.73
C ALA A 14 -8.35 14.60 32.16
N ARG A 15 -9.34 14.72 31.26
CA ARG A 15 -9.72 13.61 30.37
C ARG A 15 -9.03 13.80 29.03
N LEU A 16 -7.83 13.23 28.90
CA LEU A 16 -7.42 12.70 27.60
C LEU A 16 -8.19 11.38 27.44
N SER A 17 -9.25 11.37 26.63
CA SER A 17 -9.87 10.11 26.20
C SER A 17 -8.97 9.45 25.15
N GLY A 18 -7.85 8.90 25.60
CA GLY A 18 -6.99 8.05 24.77
C GLY A 18 -7.57 6.64 24.68
N ALA A 19 -8.70 6.47 24.02
CA ALA A 19 -9.04 5.16 23.46
C ALA A 19 -8.22 4.98 22.19
N PHE A 20 -6.92 4.72 22.34
CA PHE A 20 -6.17 4.08 21.26
C PHE A 20 -6.80 2.69 21.12
N SER A 21 -7.71 2.57 20.18
CA SER A 21 -8.52 1.38 19.95
C SER A 21 -7.57 0.22 19.61
N ILE A 22 -7.69 -0.90 20.32
CA ILE A 22 -6.90 -2.12 20.05
C ILE A 22 -7.04 -2.55 18.57
N THR A 23 -8.20 -2.22 17.97
CA THR A 23 -8.50 -2.41 16.56
C THR A 23 -7.66 -1.53 15.64
N SER A 24 -7.36 -0.27 16.00
CA SER A 24 -6.56 0.63 15.15
C SER A 24 -5.08 0.24 15.12
N ALA A 25 -4.54 -0.27 16.24
CA ALA A 25 -3.17 -0.79 16.29
C ALA A 25 -3.01 -2.06 15.45
N ALA A 26 -3.91 -3.04 15.61
CA ALA A 26 -3.90 -4.27 14.83
C ALA A 26 -4.07 -4.03 13.31
N MET A 27 -4.90 -3.04 12.93
CA MET A 27 -5.05 -2.66 11.52
C MET A 27 -3.82 -1.92 10.98
N ALA A 28 -3.16 -1.09 11.78
CA ALA A 28 -1.89 -0.47 11.40
C ALA A 28 -0.78 -1.53 11.18
N ASP A 29 -0.71 -2.54 12.05
CA ASP A 29 0.20 -3.67 11.89
C ASP A 29 -0.13 -4.50 10.63
N ALA A 30 -1.41 -4.75 10.37
CA ALA A 30 -1.85 -5.41 9.14
C ALA A 30 -1.44 -4.61 7.89
N LEU A 31 -1.58 -3.28 7.92
CA LEU A 31 -1.13 -2.41 6.83
C LEU A 31 0.38 -2.51 6.65
N ALA A 32 1.17 -2.53 7.72
CA ALA A 32 2.63 -2.67 7.66
C ALA A 32 3.04 -4.00 7.00
N ASN A 33 2.36 -5.10 7.34
CA ASN A 33 2.68 -6.45 6.86
C ASN A 33 2.37 -6.72 5.37
N ILE A 34 1.58 -5.87 4.71
CA ILE A 34 1.31 -6.04 3.27
C ILE A 34 2.62 -5.89 2.47
N PRO A 35 3.01 -6.81 1.59
CA PRO A 35 4.22 -6.64 0.80
C PRO A 35 4.13 -5.40 -0.10
N VAL A 36 5.18 -4.56 -0.09
CA VAL A 36 5.24 -3.36 -0.93
C VAL A 36 5.28 -3.74 -2.41
N VAL A 37 5.95 -4.85 -2.75
CA VAL A 37 6.06 -5.35 -4.12
C VAL A 37 5.73 -6.83 -4.13
N GLU A 38 4.89 -7.23 -5.09
CA GLU A 38 4.67 -8.64 -5.43
C GLU A 38 4.56 -8.72 -6.95
N ILE A 39 5.60 -9.27 -7.58
CA ILE A 39 5.71 -9.40 -9.04
C ILE A 39 6.27 -10.78 -9.42
N ASP A 40 5.96 -11.25 -10.62
CA ASP A 40 6.58 -12.47 -11.17
C ASP A 40 8.11 -12.27 -11.32
N SER A 41 8.88 -13.34 -11.13
CA SER A 41 10.36 -13.31 -11.03
C SER A 41 11.12 -13.14 -12.35
N GLU A 42 10.42 -13.07 -13.48
CA GLU A 42 11.02 -12.90 -14.80
C GLU A 42 9.94 -12.55 -15.84
N GLY A 43 10.34 -12.18 -17.06
CA GLY A 43 9.48 -11.93 -18.22
C GLY A 43 8.80 -10.55 -18.24
N THR A 44 7.92 -10.35 -19.23
CA THR A 44 7.23 -9.08 -19.44
C THR A 44 5.74 -9.22 -19.16
N PHE A 45 5.22 -8.40 -18.25
CA PHE A 45 3.85 -8.54 -17.76
C PHE A 45 3.23 -7.19 -17.38
N LYS A 46 1.91 -7.18 -17.22
CA LYS A 46 1.15 -6.01 -16.77
C LYS A 46 1.35 -5.82 -15.28
N TYR A 47 1.36 -4.56 -14.85
CA TYR A 47 1.37 -4.21 -13.42
C TYR A 47 0.43 -3.04 -13.14
N ILE A 48 -0.02 -2.95 -11.91
CA ILE A 48 -0.76 -1.81 -11.37
C ILE A 48 -0.06 -1.25 -10.13
N LEU A 49 -0.16 0.06 -9.95
CA LEU A 49 0.20 0.77 -8.74
C LEU A 49 -1.08 1.00 -7.94
N LEU A 50 -1.12 0.57 -6.69
CA LEU A 50 -2.26 0.80 -5.81
C LEU A 50 -1.84 1.57 -4.57
N THR A 51 -2.73 2.40 -4.06
CA THR A 51 -2.65 2.87 -2.69
C THR A 51 -3.58 2.05 -1.81
N VAL A 52 -3.07 1.55 -0.69
CA VAL A 52 -3.80 0.76 0.29
C VAL A 52 -3.85 1.53 1.59
N LYS A 53 -5.02 1.66 2.19
CA LYS A 53 -5.20 2.31 3.49
C LYS A 53 -6.13 1.50 4.37
N VAL A 54 -6.04 1.69 5.67
CA VAL A 54 -7.03 1.16 6.62
C VAL A 54 -8.38 1.86 6.35
N LYS A 55 -9.49 1.12 6.37
CA LYS A 55 -10.82 1.73 6.28
C LYS A 55 -11.00 2.78 7.39
N ASP A 56 -11.44 3.97 7.01
CA ASP A 56 -11.58 5.15 7.88
C ASP A 56 -10.28 5.67 8.52
N GLY A 57 -9.11 5.25 8.02
CA GLY A 57 -7.80 5.72 8.44
C GLY A 57 -7.12 6.65 7.43
N ASP A 58 -6.22 7.50 7.93
CA ASP A 58 -5.43 8.43 7.12
C ASP A 58 -4.09 7.83 6.63
N VAL A 59 -3.64 6.76 7.29
CA VAL A 59 -2.38 6.09 6.95
C VAL A 59 -2.60 5.20 5.73
N HIS A 60 -1.77 5.42 4.71
CA HIS A 60 -1.79 4.68 3.46
C HIS A 60 -0.39 4.20 3.09
N LYS A 61 -0.35 3.25 2.16
CA LYS A 61 0.86 2.69 1.60
C LYS A 61 0.66 2.36 0.14
N ASP A 62 1.60 2.79 -0.68
CA ASP A 62 1.61 2.43 -2.09
C ASP A 62 2.31 1.10 -2.33
N ILE A 63 1.68 0.25 -3.13
CA ILE A 63 2.13 -1.10 -3.44
C ILE A 63 2.13 -1.36 -4.95
N VAL A 64 3.06 -2.19 -5.40
CA VAL A 64 3.18 -2.63 -6.80
C VAL A 64 2.74 -4.09 -6.90
N ARG A 65 1.85 -4.38 -7.85
CA ARG A 65 1.37 -5.74 -8.16
C ARG A 65 1.46 -6.00 -9.65
N GLY A 66 2.08 -7.11 -10.05
CA GLY A 66 2.22 -7.49 -11.47
C GLY A 66 2.38 -8.99 -11.67
N THR A 67 1.79 -9.54 -12.73
CA THR A 67 1.91 -10.98 -13.02
C THR A 67 1.68 -11.28 -14.50
N LYS A 68 2.36 -12.30 -15.03
CA LYS A 68 2.20 -12.83 -16.39
C LYS A 68 0.83 -13.43 -16.63
N SER A 69 0.21 -13.97 -15.58
CA SER A 69 -1.10 -14.64 -15.69
C SER A 69 -2.25 -13.67 -15.96
N ALA A 70 -2.05 -12.37 -15.75
CA ALA A 70 -3.06 -11.35 -15.96
C ALA A 70 -3.09 -10.88 -17.42
N GLU A 71 -4.15 -11.24 -18.14
CA GLU A 71 -4.40 -10.73 -19.49
C GLU A 71 -4.65 -9.21 -19.50
N TYR A 72 -5.27 -8.65 -18.46
CA TYR A 72 -5.56 -7.22 -18.34
C TYR A 72 -5.23 -6.71 -16.94
N HIS A 73 -5.07 -5.39 -16.80
CA HIS A 73 -4.76 -4.75 -15.52
C HIS A 73 -5.86 -4.93 -14.47
N ASN A 74 -7.13 -4.95 -14.89
CA ASN A 74 -8.26 -5.16 -13.98
C ASN A 74 -8.25 -6.55 -13.37
N HIS A 75 -7.75 -7.59 -14.05
CA HIS A 75 -7.61 -8.93 -13.46
C HIS A 75 -6.67 -8.92 -12.24
N ILE A 76 -5.64 -8.07 -12.27
CA ILE A 76 -4.74 -7.90 -11.11
C ILE A 76 -5.50 -7.23 -9.96
N PHE A 77 -6.27 -6.17 -10.26
CA PHE A 77 -7.06 -5.46 -9.26
C PHE A 77 -8.16 -6.35 -8.65
N GLU A 78 -8.88 -7.12 -9.46
CA GLU A 78 -9.93 -8.05 -9.06
C GLU A 78 -9.40 -9.16 -8.14
N LYS A 79 -8.12 -9.52 -8.26
CA LYS A 79 -7.46 -10.46 -7.32
C LYS A 79 -7.02 -9.77 -6.03
N VAL A 80 -6.49 -8.55 -6.12
CA VAL A 80 -5.91 -7.83 -4.97
C VAL A 80 -6.98 -7.23 -4.07
N ASN A 81 -8.01 -6.60 -4.63
CA ASN A 81 -9.00 -5.84 -3.87
C ASN A 81 -9.75 -6.69 -2.82
N PRO A 82 -10.29 -7.89 -3.15
CA PRO A 82 -10.98 -8.71 -2.16
C PRO A 82 -10.07 -9.18 -1.02
N ALA A 83 -8.80 -9.48 -1.32
CA ALA A 83 -7.81 -9.88 -0.31
C ALA A 83 -7.50 -8.73 0.66
N MET A 84 -7.46 -7.50 0.16
CA MET A 84 -7.23 -6.31 0.97
C MET A 84 -8.48 -5.92 1.79
N GLU A 85 -9.67 -6.03 1.21
CA GLU A 85 -10.93 -5.81 1.92
C GLU A 85 -11.15 -6.77 3.08
N ALA A 86 -10.75 -8.05 2.91
CA ALA A 86 -10.79 -9.07 3.96
C ALA A 86 -9.87 -8.73 5.15
N LEU A 87 -8.83 -7.93 4.92
CA LEU A 87 -7.92 -7.40 5.95
C LEU A 87 -8.41 -6.07 6.54
N GLY A 88 -9.60 -5.59 6.18
CA GLY A 88 -10.12 -4.30 6.63
C GLY A 88 -9.50 -3.08 5.92
N MET A 89 -8.88 -3.30 4.76
CA MET A 89 -8.25 -2.24 3.96
C MET A 89 -9.16 -1.77 2.82
N GLU A 90 -8.89 -0.57 2.32
CA GLU A 90 -9.43 -0.03 1.08
C GLU A 90 -8.29 0.13 0.08
N CYS A 91 -8.51 -0.26 -1.18
CA CYS A 91 -7.55 -0.14 -2.27
C CYS A 91 -8.06 0.80 -3.34
N LYS A 92 -7.20 1.70 -3.80
CA LYS A 92 -7.45 2.52 -4.99
C LYS A 92 -6.32 2.30 -5.99
N CYS A 93 -6.69 1.95 -7.22
CA CYS A 93 -5.75 1.87 -8.32
C CYS A 93 -5.32 3.30 -8.73
N LEU A 94 -4.02 3.56 -8.75
CA LEU A 94 -3.40 4.83 -9.16
C LEU A 94 -2.99 4.83 -10.64
N GLY A 95 -3.18 3.71 -11.33
CA GLY A 95 -2.81 3.51 -12.73
C GLY A 95 -2.08 2.18 -12.93
N GLY A 96 -1.61 1.95 -14.15
CA GLY A 96 -0.75 0.81 -14.43
C GLY A 96 0.18 1.00 -15.61
N GLY A 97 0.84 -0.09 -15.99
CA GLY A 97 1.76 -0.17 -17.12
C GLY A 97 2.24 -1.60 -17.32
N LYS A 98 3.49 -1.75 -17.74
CA LYS A 98 4.20 -3.02 -17.90
C LYS A 98 5.50 -3.00 -17.12
N ILE A 99 5.89 -4.19 -16.69
CA ILE A 99 7.21 -4.48 -16.13
C ILE A 99 7.86 -5.52 -17.04
N GLU A 100 9.10 -5.26 -17.43
CA GLU A 100 10.01 -6.26 -17.97
C GLU A 100 11.01 -6.63 -16.89
N HIS A 101 11.03 -7.90 -16.49
CA HIS A 101 11.87 -8.43 -15.43
C HIS A 101 12.85 -9.45 -16.01
N ASN A 102 14.13 -9.12 -16.03
CA ASN A 102 15.20 -10.03 -16.38
C ASN A 102 16.03 -10.33 -15.12
N SER A 103 15.73 -11.45 -14.46
CA SER A 103 16.42 -11.86 -13.24
C SER A 103 17.85 -12.36 -13.46
N GLN A 104 18.18 -12.79 -14.68
CA GLN A 104 19.55 -13.20 -15.03
C GLN A 104 20.49 -12.00 -15.10
N GLU A 105 20.05 -10.91 -15.71
CA GLU A 105 20.80 -9.65 -15.78
C GLU A 105 20.56 -8.72 -14.59
N LYS A 106 19.65 -9.11 -13.68
CA LYS A 106 19.16 -8.27 -12.57
C LYS A 106 18.66 -6.92 -13.05
N LYS A 107 17.80 -6.92 -14.07
CA LYS A 107 17.21 -5.71 -14.66
C LYS A 107 15.70 -5.70 -14.54
N LEU A 108 15.16 -4.55 -14.19
CA LEU A 108 13.73 -4.26 -14.18
C LEU A 108 13.49 -2.96 -14.96
N ARG A 109 12.57 -2.99 -15.93
CA ARG A 109 12.13 -1.81 -16.68
C ARG A 109 10.63 -1.62 -16.50
N VAL A 110 10.22 -0.44 -16.04
CA VAL A 110 8.82 -0.03 -15.86
C VAL A 110 8.41 0.94 -16.96
N PHE A 111 7.32 0.67 -17.69
CA PHE A 111 6.92 1.50 -18.83
C PHE A 111 5.45 1.31 -19.22
N GLY A 112 4.97 2.05 -20.22
CA GLY A 112 3.63 1.88 -20.80
C GLY A 112 2.47 2.31 -19.91
N GLU A 113 1.25 2.00 -20.29
CA GLU A 113 0.06 2.47 -19.56
C GLU A 113 -1.00 1.36 -19.42
N SER A 114 -1.93 1.55 -18.49
CA SER A 114 -3.14 0.74 -18.42
C SER A 114 -4.25 1.33 -19.27
N THR A 115 -4.89 0.50 -20.10
CA THR A 115 -6.09 0.91 -20.83
C THR A 115 -7.26 1.22 -19.89
N ALA A 116 -7.37 0.51 -18.76
CA ALA A 116 -8.48 0.66 -17.83
C ALA A 116 -8.23 1.75 -16.78
N PHE A 117 -6.98 1.91 -16.33
CA PHE A 117 -6.65 2.78 -15.19
C PHE A 117 -5.75 3.96 -15.57
N GLY A 118 -5.37 4.10 -16.84
CA GLY A 118 -4.39 5.08 -17.28
C GLY A 118 -2.96 4.74 -16.87
N LYS A 119 -2.05 5.68 -17.12
CA LYS A 119 -0.64 5.55 -16.80
C LYS A 119 -0.41 5.76 -15.29
N ALA A 120 0.26 4.81 -14.64
CA ALA A 120 0.75 5.01 -13.28
C ALA A 120 1.91 6.01 -13.22
N ASP A 121 2.20 6.56 -12.05
CA ASP A 121 3.51 7.16 -11.82
C ASP A 121 4.59 6.06 -11.75
N HIS A 122 5.32 5.90 -12.85
CA HIS A 122 6.35 4.87 -12.98
C HIS A 122 7.56 5.15 -12.09
N SER A 123 7.82 6.41 -11.74
CA SER A 123 8.91 6.77 -10.85
C SER A 123 8.66 6.24 -9.45
N VAL A 124 7.45 6.42 -8.92
CA VAL A 124 7.00 5.84 -7.64
C VAL A 124 7.09 4.32 -7.66
N SER A 125 6.63 3.70 -8.75
CA SER A 125 6.69 2.24 -8.91
C SER A 125 8.13 1.74 -8.92
N ALA A 126 9.04 2.42 -9.61
CA ALA A 126 10.46 2.10 -9.64
C ALA A 126 11.13 2.26 -8.27
N GLU A 127 10.78 3.26 -7.47
CA GLU A 127 11.29 3.41 -6.09
C GLU A 127 10.87 2.25 -5.19
N LYS A 128 9.61 1.80 -5.30
CA LYS A 128 9.14 0.62 -4.56
C LYS A 128 9.91 -0.64 -4.99
N LEU A 129 10.11 -0.81 -6.29
CA LEU A 129 10.92 -1.91 -6.82
C LEU A 129 12.36 -1.85 -6.33
N LYS A 130 13.00 -0.67 -6.29
CA LYS A 130 14.39 -0.49 -5.80
C LYS A 130 14.54 -0.90 -4.33
N SER A 131 13.49 -0.67 -3.54
CA SER A 131 13.47 -1.06 -2.13
C SER A 131 13.38 -2.59 -1.96
N ALA A 132 12.75 -3.30 -2.89
CA ALA A 132 12.58 -4.76 -2.85
C ALA A 132 13.70 -5.52 -3.59
N PHE A 133 14.32 -4.92 -4.60
CA PHE A 133 15.36 -5.49 -5.46
C PHE A 133 16.59 -4.57 -5.45
N SER A 134 17.25 -4.46 -4.30
CA SER A 134 18.33 -3.50 -4.07
C SER A 134 19.59 -3.75 -4.90
N ASP A 135 19.77 -4.96 -5.42
CA ASP A 135 20.87 -5.38 -6.27
C ASP A 135 20.52 -5.37 -7.78
N TYR A 136 19.33 -4.86 -8.15
CA TYR A 136 18.89 -4.74 -9.54
C TYR A 136 19.15 -3.34 -10.10
N GLU A 137 19.43 -3.29 -11.40
CA GLU A 137 19.31 -2.07 -12.19
C GLU A 137 17.82 -1.86 -12.53
N ILE A 138 17.25 -0.78 -12.01
CA ILE A 138 15.82 -0.48 -12.18
C ILE A 138 15.65 0.84 -12.91
N THR A 139 15.01 0.76 -14.07
CA THR A 139 14.73 1.89 -14.96
C THR A 139 13.24 2.07 -15.14
N TRP A 140 12.84 3.29 -15.49
CA TRP A 140 11.47 3.56 -15.89
C TRP A 140 11.46 4.58 -17.03
N SER A 141 10.42 4.51 -17.88
CA SER A 141 10.14 5.55 -18.86
C SER A 141 8.64 5.69 -19.08
N ASP A 142 8.23 6.87 -19.55
CA ASP A 142 6.83 7.16 -19.92
C ASP A 142 6.48 6.65 -21.33
N ASP A 143 7.40 5.92 -21.96
CA ASP A 143 7.22 5.41 -23.31
C ASP A 143 6.22 4.25 -23.33
N LYS A 144 5.48 4.15 -24.44
CA LYS A 144 4.51 3.07 -24.65
C LYS A 144 5.13 1.77 -25.20
N LYS A 145 6.43 1.76 -25.49
CA LYS A 145 7.16 0.66 -26.15
C LYS A 145 8.53 0.40 -25.53
#